data_AF-A0A167BTK4-F1
#
_entry.id   AF-A0A167BTK4-F1
#
_cell.length_a   1.000
_cell.length_b   1.000
_cell.length_c   1.000
_cell.angle_alpha   90.00
_cell.angle_beta   90.00
_cell.angle_gamma   90.00
#
_symmetry.space_group_name_H-M   'P 1'
#
loop_
_entity.id
_entity.type
_entity.pdbx_description
1 polymer ?
#
loop_
_entity_poly.entity_id
_entity_poly.type
_entity_poly.pdbx_seq_one_letter_code
_entity_poly.pdbx_strand_id
1 'polypeptide(L)'
;MSFPDGEFIIRNRASQLVLDDANMSTKPGNSIIVYDYRQDADNQRWFFEDGHLYNVHSNLLLTFNNLTPESTPTQEVDNGSDGQRFEYNDGTISLANRSDLVVGAWDADVKIVTPDIFDPARRWDFSNVSL
;
A
#
# COMPACT_ATOMS: atom_id res chain seq x y z
N MET A 1 -13.22 3.81 -9.63
CA MET A 1 -12.98 2.38 -9.34
C MET A 1 -12.65 2.29 -7.87
N SER A 2 -13.09 1.25 -7.17
CA SER A 2 -12.73 0.95 -5.78
C SER A 2 -11.56 -0.04 -5.73
N PHE A 3 -11.08 -0.36 -4.53
CA PHE A 3 -10.24 -1.56 -4.35
C PHE A 3 -10.99 -2.82 -4.85
N PRO A 4 -10.26 -3.83 -5.37
CA PRO A 4 -10.86 -5.13 -5.73
C PRO A 4 -11.34 -5.89 -4.49
N ASP A 5 -12.33 -6.75 -4.68
CA ASP A 5 -12.71 -7.74 -3.68
C ASP A 5 -11.66 -8.88 -3.62
N GLY A 6 -11.50 -9.47 -2.44
CA GLY A 6 -10.55 -10.55 -2.21
C GLY A 6 -9.09 -10.08 -2.21
N GLU A 7 -8.18 -11.01 -2.51
CA GLU A 7 -6.75 -10.74 -2.46
C GLU A 7 -6.22 -10.30 -3.83
N PHE A 8 -5.32 -9.33 -3.81
CA PHE A 8 -4.74 -8.73 -5.00
C PHE A 8 -3.29 -8.31 -4.75
N ILE A 9 -2.61 -8.05 -5.87
CA ILE A 9 -1.29 -7.45 -5.89
C ILE A 9 -1.44 -5.96 -6.22
N ILE A 10 -0.67 -5.12 -5.54
CA ILE A 10 -0.66 -3.66 -5.74
C ILE A 10 0.63 -3.30 -6.46
N ARG A 11 0.55 -2.94 -7.74
CA ARG A 11 1.72 -2.70 -8.61
C ARG A 11 1.88 -1.22 -8.93
N ASN A 12 3.07 -0.68 -8.71
CA ASN A 12 3.39 0.69 -9.04
C ASN A 12 3.52 0.87 -10.56
N ARG A 13 2.91 1.93 -11.13
CA ARG A 13 2.94 2.15 -12.58
C ARG A 13 4.31 2.58 -13.11
N ALA A 14 5.11 3.30 -12.33
CA ALA A 14 6.43 3.75 -12.77
C ALA A 14 7.46 2.62 -12.75
N SER A 15 7.58 1.91 -11.63
CA SER A 15 8.65 0.91 -11.45
C SER A 15 8.25 -0.51 -11.84
N GLN A 16 6.95 -0.79 -11.96
CA GLN A 16 6.39 -2.14 -12.10
C GLN A 16 6.65 -3.07 -10.91
N LEU A 17 7.24 -2.57 -9.82
CA LEU A 17 7.40 -3.28 -8.55
C LEU A 17 6.08 -3.33 -7.78
N VAL A 18 5.99 -4.21 -6.80
CA VAL A 18 4.76 -4.46 -6.03
C VAL A 18 4.92 -4.07 -4.56
N LEU A 19 3.83 -3.68 -3.92
CA LEU A 19 3.79 -3.38 -2.48
C LEU A 19 4.13 -4.65 -1.68
N ASP A 20 5.15 -4.58 -0.85
CA ASP A 20 5.78 -5.71 -0.18
C ASP A 20 6.00 -5.39 1.30
N ASP A 21 5.57 -6.29 2.18
CA ASP A 21 6.04 -6.28 3.57
C ASP A 21 7.44 -6.90 3.67
N ALA A 22 8.41 -6.06 4.02
CA ALA A 22 9.82 -6.40 3.87
C ALA A 22 10.21 -7.64 4.70
N ASN A 23 10.89 -8.60 4.06
CA ASN A 23 11.37 -9.84 4.68
C ASN A 23 10.27 -10.75 5.25
N MET A 24 9.02 -10.62 4.78
CA MET A 24 7.92 -11.52 5.19
C MET A 24 7.76 -11.55 6.71
N SER A 25 7.71 -10.37 7.32
CA SER A 25 7.66 -10.20 8.76
C SER A 25 6.22 -10.29 9.26
N THR A 26 6.03 -10.79 10.47
CA THR A 26 4.72 -10.78 11.16
C THR A 26 4.68 -9.79 12.33
N LYS A 27 5.67 -8.89 12.39
CA LYS A 27 5.83 -7.96 13.50
C LYS A 27 5.33 -6.56 13.13
N PRO A 28 4.53 -5.91 14.00
CA PRO A 28 4.26 -4.48 13.89
C PRO A 28 5.56 -3.67 13.84
N GLY A 29 5.53 -2.54 13.12
CA GLY A 29 6.69 -1.66 12.90
C GLY A 29 7.62 -2.10 11.78
N ASN A 30 7.35 -3.21 11.10
CA ASN A 30 8.16 -3.61 9.94
C ASN A 30 7.85 -2.74 8.72
N SER A 31 8.87 -2.38 7.96
CA SER A 31 8.73 -1.49 6.80
C SER A 31 7.92 -2.11 5.68
N ILE A 32 7.06 -1.30 5.05
CA ILE A 32 6.46 -1.63 3.76
C ILE A 32 7.24 -0.93 2.66
N ILE A 33 7.64 -1.68 1.64
CA ILE A 33 8.49 -1.24 0.53
C ILE A 33 7.85 -1.60 -0.81
N VAL A 34 8.53 -1.27 -1.91
CA VAL A 34 8.25 -1.91 -3.21
C VAL A 34 9.35 -2.91 -3.54
N TYR A 35 8.97 -4.06 -4.08
CA TYR A 35 9.91 -5.12 -4.44
C TYR A 35 9.50 -5.88 -5.70
N ASP A 36 10.41 -6.69 -6.22
CA ASP A 36 10.12 -7.56 -7.36
C ASP A 36 9.02 -8.56 -7.01
N TYR A 37 8.02 -8.67 -7.88
CA TYR A 37 6.92 -9.60 -7.70
C TYR A 37 7.41 -11.05 -7.69
N ARG A 38 6.95 -11.83 -6.71
CA ARG A 38 7.18 -13.27 -6.58
C ARG A 38 5.84 -13.97 -6.36
N GLN A 39 5.56 -15.00 -7.16
CA GLN A 39 4.26 -15.67 -7.18
C GLN A 39 3.91 -16.36 -5.85
N ASP A 40 4.92 -16.81 -5.11
CA ASP A 40 4.85 -17.53 -3.84
C ASP A 40 5.09 -16.63 -2.61
N ALA A 41 5.05 -15.31 -2.78
CA ALA A 41 5.31 -14.33 -1.73
C ALA A 41 4.01 -13.74 -1.15
N ASP A 42 3.50 -14.36 -0.08
CA ASP A 42 2.26 -13.89 0.58
C ASP A 42 2.39 -12.49 1.20
N ASN A 43 3.63 -12.06 1.50
CA ASN A 43 3.92 -10.70 1.96
C ASN A 43 3.72 -9.62 0.87
N GLN A 44 3.42 -10.02 -0.36
CA GLN A 44 3.09 -9.12 -1.48
C GLN A 44 1.60 -9.15 -1.85
N ARG A 45 0.81 -9.97 -1.15
CA ARG A 45 -0.64 -10.09 -1.32
C ARG A 45 -1.35 -9.24 -0.29
N TRP A 46 -2.35 -8.50 -0.75
CA TRP A 46 -3.13 -7.58 0.06
C TRP A 46 -4.61 -7.80 -0.14
N PHE A 47 -5.41 -7.49 0.87
CA PHE A 47 -6.87 -7.40 0.73
C PHE A 47 -7.37 -6.11 1.38
N PHE A 48 -8.52 -5.63 0.92
CA PHE A 48 -9.15 -4.43 1.45
C PHE A 48 -10.44 -4.76 2.19
N GLU A 49 -10.53 -4.34 3.45
CA GLU A 49 -11.71 -4.58 4.29
C GLU A 49 -11.90 -3.39 5.24
N ASP A 50 -13.15 -2.90 5.39
CA ASP A 50 -13.53 -1.84 6.33
C ASP A 50 -12.68 -0.55 6.29
N GLY A 51 -12.16 -0.20 5.10
CA GLY A 51 -11.33 0.99 4.90
C GLY A 51 -9.83 0.76 5.04
N HIS A 52 -9.41 -0.48 5.25
CA HIS A 52 -8.04 -0.86 5.57
C HIS A 52 -7.42 -1.75 4.50
N LEU A 53 -6.10 -1.62 4.31
CA LEU A 53 -5.30 -2.55 3.52
C LEU A 53 -4.53 -3.51 4.43
N TYR A 54 -4.91 -4.78 4.41
CA TYR A 54 -4.27 -5.84 5.17
C TYR A 54 -3.27 -6.60 4.31
N ASN A 55 -2.11 -6.92 4.89
CA ASN A 55 -1.19 -7.87 4.31
C ASN A 55 -1.66 -9.30 4.60
N VAL A 56 -1.71 -10.17 3.57
CA VAL A 56 -2.19 -11.56 3.72
C VAL A 56 -1.29 -12.38 4.64
N HIS A 57 0.03 -12.18 4.58
CA HIS A 57 0.97 -12.99 5.37
C HIS A 57 0.89 -12.69 6.87
N SER A 58 0.88 -11.42 7.23
CA SER A 58 0.96 -10.98 8.63
C SER A 58 -0.38 -10.68 9.28
N ASN A 59 -1.43 -10.45 8.46
CA ASN A 59 -2.71 -9.91 8.89
C ASN A 59 -2.61 -8.54 9.58
N LEU A 60 -1.55 -7.79 9.30
CA LEU A 60 -1.33 -6.41 9.77
C LEU A 60 -1.63 -5.39 8.67
N LEU A 61 -1.81 -4.15 9.09
CA LEU A 61 -2.31 -3.03 8.28
C LEU A 61 -1.17 -2.20 7.70
N LEU A 62 -1.28 -1.81 6.43
CA LEU A 62 -0.48 -0.69 5.90
C LEU A 62 -0.77 0.56 6.74
N THR A 63 0.27 1.17 7.30
CA THR A 63 0.11 2.26 8.27
C THR A 63 1.13 3.37 8.03
N PHE A 64 0.64 4.59 7.80
CA PHE A 64 1.46 5.80 7.86
C PHE A 64 1.38 6.44 9.24
N ASN A 65 2.39 6.19 10.07
CA ASN A 65 2.46 6.76 11.43
C ASN A 65 2.76 8.27 11.44
N ASN A 66 3.30 8.83 10.35
CA ASN A 66 3.52 10.26 10.16
C ASN A 66 2.87 10.70 8.84
N LEU A 67 2.01 11.72 8.89
CA LEU A 67 1.24 12.22 7.75
C LEU A 67 1.88 13.45 7.08
N THR A 68 3.21 13.56 7.20
CA THR A 68 4.01 14.54 6.48
C THR A 68 4.50 13.93 5.17
N PRO A 69 4.46 14.64 4.02
CA PRO A 69 5.03 14.15 2.78
C PRO A 69 6.45 13.59 2.95
N GLU A 70 6.76 12.55 2.18
CA GLU A 70 7.99 11.72 2.25
C GLU A 70 8.07 10.76 3.44
N SER A 71 7.08 10.71 4.33
CA SER A 71 7.07 9.71 5.41
C SER A 71 6.81 8.31 4.85
N THR A 72 7.55 7.33 5.37
CA THR A 72 7.41 5.92 4.98
C THR A 72 6.43 5.17 5.90
N PRO A 73 5.75 4.13 5.39
CA PRO A 73 4.82 3.34 6.18
C PRO A 73 5.49 2.11 6.83
N THR A 74 4.79 1.57 7.82
CA THR A 74 5.04 0.25 8.42
C THR A 74 3.78 -0.59 8.36
N GLN A 75 3.90 -1.90 8.62
CA GLN A 75 2.74 -2.71 9.01
C GLN A 75 2.46 -2.56 10.51
N GLU A 76 1.21 -2.40 10.91
CA GLU A 76 0.80 -2.25 12.31
C GLU A 76 -0.50 -2.98 12.62
N VAL A 77 -0.79 -3.14 13.92
CA VAL A 77 -2.16 -3.46 14.37
C VAL A 77 -3.08 -2.25 14.17
N ASP A 78 -4.39 -2.48 14.16
CA ASP A 78 -5.37 -1.39 14.15
C ASP A 78 -5.15 -0.48 15.37
N ASN A 79 -4.91 0.80 15.09
CA ASN A 79 -4.71 1.84 16.10
C ASN A 79 -5.72 2.99 15.94
N GLY A 80 -6.70 2.86 15.04
CA GLY A 80 -7.74 3.85 14.78
C GLY A 80 -7.24 5.15 14.14
N SER A 81 -5.98 5.22 13.67
CA SER A 81 -5.46 6.43 13.03
C SER A 81 -5.93 6.59 11.60
N ASP A 82 -6.01 7.85 11.15
CA ASP A 82 -6.29 8.18 9.75
C ASP A 82 -5.24 7.59 8.78
N GLY A 83 -4.02 7.34 9.26
CA GLY A 83 -2.92 6.74 8.49
C GLY A 83 -3.13 5.28 8.10
N GLN A 84 -4.22 4.65 8.56
CA GLN A 84 -4.63 3.29 8.21
C GLN A 84 -5.87 3.24 7.30
N ARG A 85 -6.45 4.41 6.98
CA ARG A 85 -7.73 4.51 6.26
C ARG A 85 -7.48 4.95 4.82
N PHE A 86 -7.81 4.09 3.86
CA PHE A 86 -7.50 4.34 2.45
C PHE A 86 -8.74 4.35 1.56
N GLU A 87 -8.64 5.14 0.50
CA GLU A 87 -9.54 5.11 -0.64
C GLU A 87 -8.73 4.90 -1.91
N TYR A 88 -9.37 4.31 -2.92
CA TYR A 88 -8.79 4.20 -4.26
C TYR A 88 -9.68 4.91 -5.25
N ASN A 89 -9.11 5.76 -6.10
CA ASN A 89 -9.79 6.37 -7.22
C ASN A 89 -8.81 6.59 -8.37
N ASP A 90 -9.20 6.14 -9.57
CA ASP A 90 -8.45 6.31 -10.81
C ASP A 90 -6.92 6.11 -10.65
N GLY A 91 -6.48 4.93 -10.21
CA GLY A 91 -5.05 4.66 -10.06
C GLY A 91 -4.38 5.29 -8.85
N THR A 92 -5.07 6.10 -8.04
CA THR A 92 -4.50 6.75 -6.87
C THR A 92 -5.04 6.11 -5.60
N ILE A 93 -4.14 5.76 -4.68
CA ILE A 93 -4.48 5.37 -3.31
C ILE A 93 -4.28 6.60 -2.43
N SER A 94 -5.34 7.10 -1.79
CA SER A 94 -5.30 8.27 -0.90
C SER A 94 -5.67 7.89 0.52
N LEU A 95 -5.31 8.73 1.50
CA LEU A 95 -5.94 8.63 2.82
C LEU A 95 -7.39 9.08 2.74
N ALA A 96 -8.29 8.31 3.36
CA ALA A 96 -9.74 8.53 3.26
C ALA A 96 -10.17 9.92 3.76
N ASN A 97 -9.58 10.38 4.87
CA ASN A 97 -9.90 11.69 5.48
C ASN A 97 -8.93 12.81 5.05
N ARG A 98 -7.95 12.50 4.18
CA ARG A 98 -6.86 13.40 3.77
C ARG A 98 -6.47 13.13 2.33
N SER A 99 -7.38 13.42 1.39
CA SER A 99 -7.15 13.20 -0.05
C SER A 99 -6.08 14.12 -0.66
N ASP A 100 -5.57 15.09 0.11
CA ASP A 100 -4.35 15.86 -0.16
C ASP A 100 -3.05 15.04 0.04
N LEU A 101 -3.18 13.78 0.47
CA LEU A 101 -2.09 12.83 0.69
C LEU A 101 -2.38 11.49 -0.01
N VAL A 102 -1.42 11.03 -0.81
CA VAL A 102 -1.51 9.81 -1.61
C VAL A 102 -0.28 8.92 -1.42
N VAL A 103 -0.44 7.65 -1.73
CA VAL A 103 0.66 6.67 -1.70
C VAL A 103 1.45 6.76 -3.01
N GLY A 104 2.74 7.00 -2.89
CA GLY A 104 3.71 6.94 -3.99
C GLY A 104 4.85 5.97 -3.68
N ALA A 105 5.66 5.67 -4.70
CA ALA A 105 6.85 4.86 -4.50
C ALA A 105 7.99 5.25 -5.46
N TRP A 106 9.20 5.38 -4.91
CA TRP A 106 10.45 5.58 -5.64
C TRP A 106 11.63 5.25 -4.71
N ASP A 107 12.82 5.03 -5.27
CA ASP A 107 14.01 4.64 -4.53
C ASP A 107 13.82 3.38 -3.65
N ALA A 108 12.96 2.45 -4.11
CA ALA A 108 12.48 1.26 -3.40
C ALA A 108 11.60 1.52 -2.16
N ASP A 109 11.39 2.77 -1.78
CA ASP A 109 10.52 3.16 -0.68
C ASP A 109 9.07 3.33 -1.14
N VAL A 110 8.15 3.03 -0.21
CA VAL A 110 6.75 3.49 -0.27
C VAL A 110 6.63 4.71 0.61
N LYS A 111 5.89 5.72 0.16
CA LYS A 111 5.80 7.01 0.84
C LYS A 111 4.40 7.61 0.74
N ILE A 112 4.07 8.47 1.69
CA ILE A 112 2.92 9.36 1.59
C ILE A 112 3.38 10.71 1.04
N VAL A 113 2.66 11.25 0.04
CA VAL A 113 3.12 12.37 -0.79
C VAL A 113 1.94 13.22 -1.23
N THR A 114 2.21 14.41 -1.76
CA THR A 114 1.14 15.20 -2.40
C THR A 114 0.71 14.58 -3.73
N PRO A 115 -0.59 14.63 -4.08
CA PRO A 115 -1.10 14.11 -5.35
C PRO A 115 -0.45 14.78 -6.57
N ASP A 116 -0.16 13.98 -7.57
CA ASP A 116 0.12 14.40 -8.94
C ASP A 116 -0.41 13.32 -9.88
N ILE A 117 -1.46 13.64 -10.63
CA ILE A 117 -2.14 12.68 -11.49
C ILE A 117 -1.29 12.30 -12.71
N PHE A 118 -0.30 13.11 -13.07
CA PHE A 118 0.55 12.86 -14.24
C PHE A 118 1.79 12.04 -13.89
N ASP A 119 2.12 11.91 -12.60
CA ASP A 119 3.28 11.14 -12.17
C ASP A 119 2.92 9.66 -11.95
N PRO A 120 3.42 8.73 -12.80
CA PRO A 120 3.16 7.31 -12.62
C PRO A 120 3.74 6.73 -11.32
N ALA A 121 4.69 7.39 -10.66
CA ALA A 121 5.24 6.93 -9.38
C ALA A 121 4.21 7.03 -8.24
N ARG A 122 3.15 7.83 -8.43
CA ARG A 122 2.01 8.00 -7.50
C ARG A 122 0.77 7.23 -7.94
N ARG A 123 0.93 6.31 -8.90
CA ARG A 123 -0.18 5.55 -9.50
C ARG A 123 0.04 4.06 -9.35
N TRP A 124 -1.06 3.36 -9.07
CA TRP A 124 -1.08 1.94 -8.75
C TRP A 124 -2.17 1.21 -9.54
N ASP A 125 -1.82 0.02 -10.01
CA ASP A 125 -2.73 -0.93 -10.64
C ASP A 125 -2.85 -2.19 -9.80
N PHE A 126 -4.00 -2.85 -9.91
CA PHE A 126 -4.27 -4.09 -9.21
C PHE A 126 -4.31 -5.27 -10.18
N SER A 127 -3.81 -6.41 -9.73
CA SER A 127 -4.01 -7.69 -10.40
C SER A 127 -4.46 -8.75 -9.40
N ASN A 128 -5.51 -9.48 -9.74
CA ASN A 128 -5.99 -10.58 -8.90
C ASN A 128 -4.95 -11.69 -8.82
N VAL A 129 -4.89 -12.36 -7.68
CA VAL A 129 -4.11 -13.59 -7.53
C VAL A 129 -4.84 -14.69 -8.28
N SER A 130 -4.20 -15.29 -9.29
CA SER A 130 -4.78 -16.44 -10.00
C SER A 130 -4.68 -17.65 -9.07
N LEU A 131 -5.82 -18.29 -8.76
CA LEU A 131 -5.87 -19.59 -8.07
C LEU A 131 -5.27 -20.70 -8.93
#